data_AF-A0A7Y4GQJ0-F1
#
_entry.id   AF-A0A7Y4GQJ0-F1
#
_cell.length_a   1.000
_cell.length_b   1.000
_cell.length_c   1.000
_cell.angle_alpha   90.00
_cell.angle_beta   90.00
_cell.angle_gamma   90.00
#
_symmetry.space_group_name_H-M   'P 1'
#
loop_
_entity.id
_entity.type
_entity.pdbx_description
1 polymer ?
#
loop_
_entity_poly.entity_id
_entity_poly.type
_entity_poly.pdbx_seq_one_letter_code
_entity_poly.pdbx_strand_id
1 'polypeptide(L)' 'MTDAPFNVGDRVKKRSGYEYPGFIVSVFTNRAGAVRYVVEADHSAFSGMLHIFNGDQLEPR' A
#
# COMPACT_ATOMS: atom_id res chain seq x y z
N MET A 1 -6.54 -17.49 -2.89
CA MET A 1 -7.59 -16.56 -2.45
C MET A 1 -7.22 -15.21 -3.03
N THR A 2 -8.02 -14.68 -3.94
CA THR A 2 -7.78 -13.38 -4.57
C THR A 2 -8.01 -12.32 -3.49
N ASP A 3 -6.93 -11.76 -2.94
CA ASP A 3 -7.06 -10.60 -2.05
C ASP A 3 -7.80 -9.51 -2.82
N ALA A 4 -8.83 -8.94 -2.19
CA ALA A 4 -9.64 -7.90 -2.82
C ALA A 4 -8.74 -6.69 -3.14
N PRO A 5 -8.95 -6.01 -4.28
CA PRO A 5 -8.19 -4.80 -4.59
C PRO A 5 -8.44 -3.71 -3.55
N PHE A 6 -7.37 -3.05 -3.07
CA PHE A 6 -7.47 -1.93 -2.15
C PHE A 6 -7.91 -0.65 -2.88
N ASN A 7 -8.54 0.26 -2.14
CA ASN A 7 -9.02 1.56 -2.62
C ASN A 7 -8.35 2.70 -1.87
N VAL A 8 -8.36 3.90 -2.47
CA VAL A 8 -7.91 5.13 -1.80
C VAL A 8 -8.69 5.33 -0.49
N GLY A 9 -7.97 5.56 0.60
CA GLY A 9 -8.51 5.66 1.96
C GLY A 9 -8.34 4.40 2.81
N ASP A 10 -8.10 3.23 2.19
CA ASP A 10 -7.93 1.99 2.93
C ASP A 10 -6.67 2.02 3.82
N ARG A 11 -6.82 1.52 5.04
CA ARG A 11 -5.70 1.31 5.95
C ARG A 11 -5.03 -0.02 5.63
N VAL A 12 -3.73 0.05 5.41
CA VAL A 12 -2.92 -1.10 5.07
C VAL A 12 -1.66 -1.15 5.91
N LYS A 13 -1.05 -2.31 5.91
CA LYS A 13 0.34 -2.48 6.30
C LYS A 13 1.02 -3.45 5.36
N LYS A 14 2.35 -3.40 5.31
CA LYS A 14 3.13 -4.39 4.59
C LYS A 14 2.98 -5.77 5.24
N ARG A 15 2.72 -6.79 4.43
CA ARG A 15 2.50 -8.18 4.85
C ARG A 15 3.74 -8.84 5.46
N SER A 16 4.93 -8.48 4.98
CA SER A 16 6.18 -9.11 5.44
C SER A 16 7.42 -8.20 5.33
N GLY A 17 8.44 -8.52 6.12
CA GLY A 17 9.68 -7.75 6.23
C GLY A 17 9.51 -6.54 7.15
N TYR A 18 10.11 -5.40 6.79
CA TYR A 18 10.00 -4.17 7.58
C TYR A 18 8.56 -3.68 7.68
N GLU A 19 8.21 -3.08 8.80
CA GLU A 19 6.89 -2.50 9.03
C GLU A 19 6.69 -1.26 8.15
N TYR A 20 5.55 -1.21 7.45
CA TYR A 20 5.12 -0.02 6.71
C TYR A 20 3.61 0.13 6.84
N PRO A 21 3.13 0.79 7.90
CA PRO A 21 1.73 1.05 8.13
C PRO A 21 1.33 2.37 7.46
N GLY A 22 0.14 2.44 6.87
CA GLY A 22 -0.32 3.66 6.24
C GLY A 22 -1.69 3.58 5.58
N PHE A 23 -1.96 4.56 4.72
CA PHE A 23 -3.21 4.70 3.96
C PHE A 23 -2.93 4.64 2.46
N ILE A 24 -3.80 3.99 1.69
CA ILE A 24 -3.75 4.10 0.23
C ILE A 24 -4.14 5.53 -0.16
N VAL A 25 -3.24 6.24 -0.86
CA VAL A 25 -3.50 7.60 -1.35
C VAL A 25 -3.60 7.68 -2.86
N SER A 26 -3.16 6.64 -3.58
CA SER A 26 -3.34 6.53 -5.03
C SER A 26 -3.27 5.07 -5.48
N VAL A 27 -4.03 4.77 -6.54
CA VAL A 27 -4.01 3.48 -7.24
C VAL A 27 -3.83 3.76 -8.72
N PHE A 28 -2.86 3.11 -9.35
CA PHE A 28 -2.59 3.32 -10.77
C PHE A 28 -2.10 2.04 -11.45
N THR A 29 -2.26 1.99 -12.77
CA THR A 29 -1.73 0.92 -13.60
C THR A 29 -0.42 1.38 -14.23
N ASN A 30 0.65 0.59 -14.06
CA ASN A 30 1.93 0.91 -14.68
C ASN A 30 1.96 0.54 -16.18
N ARG A 31 3.06 0.83 -16.88
CA ARG A 31 3.20 0.52 -18.32
C ARG A 31 3.14 -0.97 -18.66
N ALA A 32 3.32 -1.85 -17.68
CA ALA A 32 3.20 -3.30 -17.84
C ALA A 32 1.78 -3.83 -17.53
N GLY A 33 0.80 -2.95 -17.29
CA GLY A 33 -0.57 -3.34 -16.97
C GLY A 33 -0.77 -3.78 -15.51
N ALA A 34 0.24 -3.66 -14.65
CA ALA A 34 0.14 -4.07 -13.25
C ALA A 34 -0.42 -2.95 -12.37
N VAL A 35 -1.40 -3.27 -11.53
CA VAL A 35 -1.94 -2.35 -10.52
C VAL A 35 -0.91 -2.14 -9.41
N ARG A 36 -0.71 -0.87 -9.04
CA ARG A 36 0.20 -0.42 -7.99
C ARG A 36 -0.51 0.49 -7.02
N TYR A 37 -0.10 0.43 -5.77
CA TYR A 37 -0.69 1.16 -4.66
C TYR A 37 0.34 2.10 -4.07
N VAL A 38 0.04 3.39 -3.99
CA VAL A 38 0.82 4.36 -3.23
C VAL A 38 0.28 4.38 -1.81
N VAL A 39 1.15 4.09 -0.85
CA VAL A 39 0.84 4.14 0.58
C VAL A 39 1.52 5.35 1.19
N GLU A 40 0.76 6.20 1.88
CA GLU A 40 1.28 7.24 2.77
C GLU A 40 1.43 6.68 4.18
N ALA A 41 2.66 6.68 4.69
CA ALA A 41 2.96 6.11 5.99
C ALA A 41 2.40 6.95 7.14
N ASP A 42 1.82 6.28 8.14
CA ASP A 42 1.37 6.89 9.40
C ASP A 42 2.21 6.46 10.62
N HIS A 43 3.35 5.83 10.37
CA HIS A 43 4.31 5.46 11.41
C HIS A 43 5.05 6.70 11.94
N SER A 44 5.23 6.80 13.27
CA SER A 44 5.82 7.98 13.92
C SER A 44 7.22 8.35 13.41
N ALA A 45 8.04 7.37 13.07
CA ALA A 45 9.40 7.59 12.59
C ALA A 45 9.50 8.10 11.13
N PHE A 46 8.45 7.94 10.32
CA PHE A 46 8.48 8.25 8.88
C PHE A 46 7.12 8.68 8.33
N SER A 47 6.33 9.38 9.15
CA SER A 47 4.99 9.86 8.79
C SER A 47 5.02 10.74 7.54
N GLY A 48 4.06 10.54 6.64
CA GLY A 48 3.95 11.27 5.38
C GLY A 48 4.90 10.76 4.28
N MET A 49 5.77 9.78 4.56
CA MET A 49 6.56 9.13 3.53
C MET A 49 5.64 8.36 2.57
N LEU A 50 5.89 8.48 1.27
CA LEU A 50 5.18 7.74 0.24
C LEU A 50 6.01 6.55 -0.25
N HIS A 51 5.37 5.40 -0.42
CA HIS A 51 6.01 4.25 -1.05
C HIS A 51 5.02 3.46 -1.91
N ILE A 52 5.52 2.84 -2.98
CA ILE A 52 4.71 2.09 -3.95
C ILE A 52 4.84 0.59 -3.67
N PHE A 53 3.71 -0.10 -3.61
CA PHE A 53 3.64 -1.55 -3.39
C PHE A 53 2.82 -2.27 -4.47
N ASN A 54 3.08 -3.56 -4.63
CA ASN A 54 2.16 -4.50 -5.24
C ASN A 54 1.05 -4.87 -4.24
N GLY A 55 -0.10 -5.35 -4.73
CA GLY A 55 -1.21 -5.74 -3.86
C GLY A 55 -0.89 -6.91 -2.92
N ASP A 56 -0.10 -7.88 -3.37
CA ASP A 56 0.31 -9.04 -2.58
C ASP A 56 1.26 -8.69 -1.41
N GLN A 57 1.90 -7.53 -1.48
CA GLN A 57 2.77 -7.02 -0.41
C GLN A 57 2.00 -6.32 0.71
N LEU A 58 0.71 -6.07 0.53
CA LEU A 58 -0.13 -5.36 1.49
C LEU A 58 -1.17 -6.30 2.10
N GLU A 59 -1.59 -5.99 3.32
CA GLU A 59 -2.74 -6.58 3.98
C GLU A 59 -3.54 -5.50 4.73
N PRO A 60 -4.85 -5.70 4.96
CA PRO A 60 -5.66 -4.79 5.77
C PRO A 60 -5.08 -4.61 7.17
N ARG A 61 -5.18 -3.39 7.70
CA ARG A 61 -4.74 -3.02 9.05
C ARG A 61 -5.86 -2.45 9.90
#